data_AF-A0A0A0M6Z3-F1
#
_entry.id   AF-A0A0A0M6Z3-F1
#
_cell.length_a   1.000
_cell.length_b   1.000
_cell.length_c   1.000
_cell.angle_alpha   90.00
_cell.angle_beta   90.00
_cell.angle_gamma   90.00
#
_symmetry.space_group_name_H-M   'P 1'
#
loop_
_entity.id
_entity.type
_entity.pdbx_description
1 polymer ?
#
loop_
_entity_poly.entity_id
_entity_poly.type
_entity_poly.pdbx_seq_one_letter_code
_entity_poly.pdbx_strand_id
1 'polypeptide(L)'
;MLRLRAPQEPMLLAGLVTWAAAALGLRVEESTQPALMWTLAAIYLVAFLSADLLPRRWERWVLPVALLVEAVCALALVWLAPRGGTAPVLLVVLVAQLALVMPARVTVAAVAVLNIALYLLLRGAGYSEPLLVTTLYIGFQAFAALVAHYARTAEASRDALARVNADLLATRALLADTARGNERL
;
A
#
# COMPACT_ATOMS: atom_id res chain seq x y z
N MET A 1 -8.77 2.82 22.87
CA MET A 1 -8.53 4.01 22.01
C MET A 1 -7.52 3.63 20.94
N LEU A 2 -8.00 3.21 19.76
CA LEU A 2 -7.18 2.95 18.58
C LEU A 2 -6.60 4.30 18.13
N ARG A 3 -5.33 4.57 18.45
CA ARG A 3 -4.59 5.67 17.81
C ARG A 3 -4.33 5.25 16.37
N LEU A 4 -5.28 5.54 15.49
CA LEU A 4 -5.08 5.51 14.04
C LEU A 4 -3.96 6.51 13.73
N ARG A 5 -2.90 6.05 13.06
CA ARG A 5 -1.84 6.95 12.60
C ARG A 5 -2.47 7.85 11.53
N ALA A 6 -2.57 9.15 11.80
CA ALA A 6 -3.18 10.15 10.90
C ALA A 6 -2.77 10.08 9.40
N PRO A 7 -1.58 9.59 9.00
CA PRO A 7 -1.27 9.41 7.57
C PRO A 7 -1.75 8.09 6.92
N GLN A 8 -2.22 7.09 7.68
CA GLN A 8 -2.64 5.80 7.13
C GLN A 8 -4.13 5.73 6.77
N GLU A 9 -4.97 6.62 7.31
CA GLU A 9 -6.40 6.69 6.98
C GLU A 9 -6.67 6.82 5.46
N PRO A 10 -6.00 7.71 4.70
CA PRO A 10 -6.28 7.83 3.27
C PRO A 10 -5.88 6.57 2.48
N MET A 11 -4.81 5.88 2.85
CA MET A 11 -4.38 4.65 2.18
C MET A 11 -5.32 3.48 2.49
N LEU A 12 -5.76 3.36 3.75
CA LEU A 12 -6.73 2.35 4.15
C LEU A 12 -8.07 2.53 3.43
N LEU A 13 -8.55 3.77 3.33
CA LEU A 13 -9.76 4.09 2.56
C LEU A 13 -9.61 3.76 1.09
N ALA A 14 -8.50 4.17 0.47
CA ALA A 14 -8.21 3.86 -0.93
C ALA A 14 -8.18 2.34 -1.17
N GLY A 15 -7.46 1.58 -0.33
CA GLY A 15 -7.38 0.13 -0.42
C GLY A 15 -8.73 -0.57 -0.23
N LEU A 16 -9.56 -0.12 0.72
CA LEU A 16 -10.91 -0.65 0.91
C LEU A 16 -11.83 -0.37 -0.29
N VAL A 17 -11.78 0.84 -0.84
CA VAL A 17 -12.55 1.19 -2.04
C VAL A 17 -12.09 0.36 -3.24
N THR A 18 -10.78 0.19 -3.43
CA THR A 18 -10.24 -0.64 -4.50
C THR A 18 -10.60 -2.11 -4.32
N TRP A 19 -10.56 -2.63 -3.10
CA TRP A 19 -11.00 -3.99 -2.80
C TRP A 19 -12.49 -4.17 -3.08
N ALA A 20 -13.34 -3.21 -2.67
CA ALA A 20 -14.77 -3.26 -2.96
C ALA A 20 -15.05 -3.22 -4.46
N ALA A 21 -14.32 -2.40 -5.22
CA ALA A 21 -14.41 -2.35 -6.67
C ALA A 21 -13.98 -3.69 -7.31
N ALA A 22 -12.90 -4.30 -6.83
CA ALA A 22 -12.48 -5.62 -7.28
C ALA A 22 -13.53 -6.68 -6.95
N ALA A 23 -14.08 -6.68 -5.74
CA ALA A 23 -15.16 -7.59 -5.33
C ALA A 23 -16.43 -7.46 -6.19
N LEU A 24 -16.78 -6.23 -6.61
CA LEU A 24 -17.86 -5.99 -7.57
C LEU A 24 -17.52 -6.57 -8.95
N GLY A 25 -16.28 -6.41 -9.41
CA GLY A 25 -15.80 -7.02 -10.65
C GLY A 25 -15.88 -8.55 -10.63
N LEU A 26 -15.43 -9.16 -9.54
CA LEU A 26 -15.51 -10.61 -9.31
C LEU A 26 -16.96 -11.12 -9.27
N ARG A 27 -17.92 -10.30 -8.81
CA ARG A 27 -19.35 -10.63 -8.84
C ARG A 27 -19.92 -10.80 -10.24
N VAL A 28 -19.41 -10.01 -11.20
CA VAL A 28 -19.89 -10.00 -12.58
C VAL A 28 -19.26 -11.14 -13.38
N GLU A 29 -18.12 -11.65 -12.93
CA GLU A 29 -17.39 -12.71 -13.60
C GLU A 29 -17.91 -14.09 -13.18
N GLU A 30 -18.41 -14.86 -14.15
CA GLU A 30 -18.82 -16.24 -13.93
C GLU A 30 -17.60 -17.13 -13.72
N SER A 31 -17.19 -17.29 -12.46
CA SER A 31 -16.15 -18.24 -12.08
C SER A 31 -16.73 -19.63 -11.85
N THR A 32 -16.00 -20.66 -12.27
CA THR A 32 -16.30 -22.06 -11.98
C THR A 32 -16.21 -22.39 -10.49
N GLN A 33 -15.48 -21.57 -9.70
CA GLN A 33 -15.27 -21.79 -8.26
C GLN A 33 -15.52 -20.52 -7.45
N PRO A 34 -16.79 -20.06 -7.34
CA PRO A 34 -17.12 -18.80 -6.69
C PRO A 34 -16.72 -18.79 -5.21
N ALA A 35 -16.86 -19.91 -4.50
CA ALA A 35 -16.47 -20.01 -3.09
C ALA A 35 -14.96 -19.78 -2.88
N LEU A 36 -14.11 -20.33 -3.75
CA LEU A 36 -12.66 -20.13 -3.68
C LEU A 36 -12.29 -18.67 -3.99
N MET A 37 -12.96 -18.06 -4.97
CA MET A 37 -12.74 -16.66 -5.32
C MET A 37 -13.07 -15.71 -4.15
N TRP A 38 -14.23 -15.89 -3.49
CA TRP A 38 -14.60 -15.07 -2.34
C TRP A 38 -13.72 -15.30 -1.12
N THR A 39 -13.28 -16.53 -0.88
CA THR A 39 -12.34 -16.82 0.21
C THR A 39 -10.98 -16.16 -0.03
N LEU A 40 -10.44 -16.21 -1.25
CA LEU A 40 -9.21 -15.49 -1.59
C LEU A 40 -9.37 -13.97 -1.45
N ALA A 41 -10.49 -13.40 -1.90
CA ALA A 41 -10.78 -11.97 -1.71
C ALA A 41 -10.87 -11.58 -0.23
N ALA A 42 -11.49 -12.42 0.60
CA ALA A 42 -11.56 -12.22 2.05
C ALA A 42 -10.19 -12.35 2.72
N ILE A 43 -9.38 -13.34 2.34
CA ILE A 43 -8.01 -13.52 2.85
C ILE A 43 -7.15 -12.30 2.49
N TYR A 44 -7.25 -11.80 1.26
CA TYR A 44 -6.59 -10.57 0.84
C TYR A 44 -6.98 -9.40 1.75
N LEU A 45 -8.28 -9.21 2.00
CA LEU A 45 -8.77 -8.12 2.86
C LEU A 45 -8.26 -8.24 4.30
N VAL A 46 -8.26 -9.45 4.86
CA VAL A 46 -7.74 -9.69 6.20
C VAL A 46 -6.24 -9.43 6.26
N ALA A 47 -5.47 -9.83 5.25
CA ALA A 47 -4.04 -9.55 5.13
C ALA A 47 -3.79 -8.03 5.07
N PHE A 48 -4.54 -7.31 4.23
CA PHE A 48 -4.53 -5.85 4.11
C PHE A 48 -4.78 -5.15 5.44
N LEU A 49 -5.87 -5.52 6.12
CA LEU A 49 -6.20 -4.95 7.42
C LEU A 49 -5.16 -5.32 8.49
N SER A 50 -4.58 -6.51 8.42
CA SER A 50 -3.55 -6.94 9.36
C SER A 50 -2.24 -6.14 9.20
N ALA A 51 -1.91 -5.73 7.98
CA ALA A 51 -0.73 -4.92 7.71
C ALA A 51 -0.84 -3.53 8.38
N ASP A 52 -2.05 -2.95 8.44
CA ASP A 52 -2.27 -1.61 9.00
C ASP A 52 -2.69 -1.61 10.49
N LEU A 53 -3.40 -2.63 10.97
CA LEU A 53 -3.99 -2.63 12.33
C LEU A 53 -3.07 -3.22 13.41
N LEU A 54 -2.03 -3.98 13.05
CA LEU A 54 -1.23 -4.67 14.05
C LEU A 54 -0.25 -3.75 14.81
N PRO A 55 -0.02 -3.99 16.11
CA PRO A 55 0.96 -3.24 16.89
C PRO A 55 2.40 -3.41 16.36
N ARG A 56 3.20 -2.33 16.44
CA ARG A 56 4.63 -2.27 16.02
C ARG A 56 5.50 -3.46 16.41
N ARG A 57 5.24 -4.08 17.56
CA ARG A 57 5.98 -5.25 18.05
C ARG A 57 5.85 -6.49 17.14
N TRP A 58 4.71 -6.67 16.45
CA TRP A 58 4.44 -7.76 15.52
C TRP A 58 4.64 -7.35 14.06
N GLU A 59 4.61 -6.05 13.76
CA GLU A 59 4.72 -5.45 12.42
C GLU A 59 5.90 -6.04 11.62
N ARG A 60 7.09 -6.16 12.23
CA ARG A 60 8.29 -6.70 11.54
C ARG A 60 8.13 -8.14 11.01
N TRP A 61 7.29 -8.96 11.62
CA TRP A 61 7.10 -10.37 11.26
C TRP A 61 5.84 -10.57 10.44
N VAL A 62 4.76 -9.86 10.77
CA VAL A 62 3.46 -10.03 10.13
C VAL A 62 3.40 -9.31 8.79
N LEU A 63 4.03 -8.13 8.67
CA LEU A 63 4.01 -7.33 7.45
C LEU A 63 4.56 -8.05 6.21
N PRO A 64 5.76 -8.68 6.23
CA PRO A 64 6.23 -9.40 5.05
C PRO A 64 5.34 -10.59 4.69
N VAL A 65 4.76 -11.26 5.69
CA VAL A 65 3.81 -12.37 5.46
C VAL A 65 2.51 -11.86 4.88
N ALA A 66 1.96 -10.76 5.39
CA ALA A 66 0.73 -10.14 4.89
C ALA A 66 0.90 -9.71 3.43
N LEU A 67 1.99 -9.02 3.09
CA LEU A 67 2.31 -8.60 1.71
C LEU A 67 2.46 -9.82 0.78
N LEU A 68 3.08 -10.90 1.26
CA LEU A 68 3.20 -12.14 0.48
C LEU A 68 1.83 -12.80 0.26
N VAL A 69 0.99 -12.85 1.31
CA VAL A 69 -0.38 -13.39 1.23
C VAL A 69 -1.23 -12.56 0.27
N GLU A 70 -1.12 -11.23 0.32
CA GLU A 70 -1.78 -10.33 -0.63
C GLU A 70 -1.35 -10.61 -2.08
N ALA A 71 -0.04 -10.73 -2.33
CA ALA A 71 0.50 -11.04 -3.64
C ALA A 71 -0.04 -12.37 -4.19
N VAL A 72 -0.01 -13.42 -3.36
CA VAL A 72 -0.49 -14.75 -3.73
C VAL A 72 -1.99 -14.73 -3.98
N CYS A 73 -2.78 -14.09 -3.11
CA CYS A 73 -4.23 -14.00 -3.28
C CYS A 73 -4.61 -13.20 -4.54
N ALA A 74 -3.95 -12.07 -4.79
CA ALA A 74 -4.21 -11.25 -5.98
C ALA A 74 -3.87 -12.01 -7.27
N LEU A 75 -2.72 -12.69 -7.33
CA LEU A 75 -2.35 -13.51 -8.49
C LEU A 75 -3.27 -14.73 -8.66
N ALA A 76 -3.68 -15.37 -7.56
CA ALA A 76 -4.64 -16.47 -7.61
C ALA A 76 -6.00 -16.00 -8.11
N LEU A 77 -6.47 -14.82 -7.71
CA LEU A 77 -7.70 -14.21 -8.23
C LEU A 77 -7.59 -13.92 -9.72
N VAL A 78 -6.45 -13.38 -10.20
CA VAL A 78 -6.20 -13.20 -11.65
C VAL A 78 -6.24 -14.55 -12.39
N TRP A 79 -5.76 -15.63 -11.77
CA TRP A 79 -5.80 -16.96 -12.38
C TRP A 79 -7.22 -17.55 -12.43
N LEU A 80 -8.03 -17.38 -11.37
CA LEU A 80 -9.42 -17.87 -11.31
C LEU A 80 -10.39 -17.06 -12.18
N ALA A 81 -10.11 -15.77 -12.32
CA ALA A 81 -10.97 -14.78 -12.95
C ALA A 81 -10.16 -13.90 -13.90
N PRO A 82 -9.58 -14.48 -14.98
CA PRO A 82 -8.69 -13.75 -15.86
C PRO A 82 -9.41 -12.73 -16.74
N ARG A 83 -10.70 -12.93 -17.06
CA ARG A 83 -11.44 -12.20 -18.11
C ARG A 83 -12.10 -10.91 -17.65
N GLY A 84 -12.36 -10.74 -16.35
CA GLY A 84 -12.99 -9.54 -15.82
C GLY A 84 -12.03 -8.38 -15.72
N GLY A 85 -10.71 -8.62 -15.78
CA GLY A 85 -9.69 -7.58 -15.83
C GLY A 85 -9.62 -6.68 -14.59
N THR A 86 -10.41 -6.95 -13.55
CA THR A 86 -10.48 -6.17 -12.30
C THR A 86 -9.53 -6.72 -11.24
N ALA A 87 -9.29 -8.02 -11.18
CA ALA A 87 -8.38 -8.64 -10.20
C ALA A 87 -6.97 -8.03 -10.14
N PRO A 88 -6.31 -7.62 -11.26
CA PRO A 88 -4.98 -7.03 -11.18
C PRO A 88 -4.95 -5.66 -10.49
N VAL A 89 -6.09 -5.00 -10.29
CA VAL A 89 -6.16 -3.74 -9.51
C VAL A 89 -5.71 -3.94 -8.06
N LEU A 90 -5.87 -5.14 -7.49
CA LEU A 90 -5.39 -5.48 -6.16
C LEU A 90 -3.85 -5.43 -6.10
N LEU A 91 -3.16 -5.77 -7.19
CA LEU A 91 -1.71 -5.62 -7.28
C LEU A 91 -1.28 -4.15 -7.23
N VAL A 92 -2.11 -3.22 -7.71
CA VAL A 92 -1.83 -1.77 -7.61
C VAL A 92 -1.80 -1.32 -6.16
N VAL A 93 -2.77 -1.79 -5.35
CA VAL A 93 -2.81 -1.51 -3.91
C VAL A 93 -1.61 -2.11 -3.19
N LEU A 94 -1.27 -3.36 -3.49
CA LEU A 94 -0.08 -4.02 -2.95
C LEU A 94 1.20 -3.23 -3.29
N VAL A 95 1.34 -2.76 -4.53
CA VAL A 95 2.50 -1.95 -4.93
C VAL A 95 2.55 -0.61 -4.21
N ALA A 96 1.39 0.03 -3.99
CA ALA A 96 1.31 1.25 -3.19
C ALA A 96 1.79 1.00 -1.75
N GLN A 97 1.32 -0.07 -1.10
CA GLN A 97 1.80 -0.47 0.23
C GLN A 97 3.30 -0.76 0.24
N LEU A 98 3.80 -1.43 -0.79
CA LEU A 98 5.21 -1.78 -0.88
C LEU A 98 6.08 -0.53 -1.05
N ALA A 99 5.64 0.44 -1.85
CA ALA A 99 6.31 1.72 -2.05
C ALA A 99 6.24 2.62 -0.82
N LEU A 100 5.20 2.44 -0.01
CA LEU A 100 5.23 2.90 1.36
C LEU A 100 6.36 2.14 2.07
N VAL A 101 6.14 0.92 2.53
CA VAL A 101 6.94 0.26 3.58
C VAL A 101 8.40 -0.05 3.20
N MET A 102 8.66 -0.47 1.97
CA MET A 102 9.93 -1.06 1.55
C MET A 102 10.86 -0.05 0.87
N PRO A 103 12.19 -0.29 0.87
CA PRO A 103 13.10 0.54 0.11
C PRO A 103 12.84 0.41 -1.40
N ALA A 104 13.01 1.51 -2.14
CA ALA A 104 12.67 1.60 -3.56
C ALA A 104 13.25 0.47 -4.42
N ARG A 105 14.46 -0.02 -4.12
CA ARG A 105 15.08 -1.14 -4.85
C ARG A 105 14.29 -2.44 -4.73
N VAL A 106 13.79 -2.74 -3.54
CA VAL A 106 12.96 -3.94 -3.28
C VAL A 106 11.61 -3.78 -3.94
N THR A 107 11.02 -2.57 -3.86
CA THR A 107 9.74 -2.27 -4.52
C THR A 107 9.83 -2.46 -6.03
N VAL A 108 10.86 -1.91 -6.68
CA VAL A 108 11.06 -2.07 -8.13
C VAL A 108 11.24 -3.54 -8.51
N ALA A 109 12.03 -4.31 -7.75
CA ALA A 109 12.22 -5.73 -8.00
C ALA A 109 10.91 -6.52 -7.86
N ALA A 110 10.14 -6.27 -6.80
CA ALA A 110 8.86 -6.92 -6.58
C ALA A 110 7.83 -6.54 -7.65
N VAL A 111 7.74 -5.26 -8.04
CA VAL A 111 6.89 -4.80 -9.15
C VAL A 111 7.25 -5.53 -10.44
N ALA A 112 8.54 -5.69 -10.76
CA ALA A 112 8.96 -6.44 -11.94
C ALA A 112 8.50 -7.91 -11.87
N VAL A 113 8.69 -8.57 -10.73
CA VAL A 113 8.25 -9.96 -10.52
C VAL A 113 6.73 -10.11 -10.64
N LEU A 114 5.96 -9.22 -10.01
CA LEU A 114 4.49 -9.23 -10.06
C LEU A 114 3.96 -9.03 -11.49
N ASN A 115 4.58 -8.14 -12.27
CA ASN A 115 4.17 -7.92 -13.66
C ASN A 115 4.55 -9.08 -14.58
N ILE A 116 5.71 -9.72 -14.37
CA ILE A 116 6.07 -10.94 -15.10
C ILE A 116 5.03 -12.04 -14.79
N ALA A 117 4.68 -12.23 -13.52
CA ALA A 117 3.66 -13.19 -13.11
C ALA A 117 2.30 -12.87 -13.74
N LEU A 118 1.87 -11.61 -13.68
CA LEU A 118 0.63 -11.14 -14.31
C LEU A 118 0.62 -11.42 -15.82
N TYR A 119 1.71 -11.08 -16.53
CA TYR A 119 1.84 -11.33 -17.96
C TYR A 119 1.72 -12.81 -18.31
N LEU A 120 2.43 -13.67 -17.57
CA LEU A 120 2.39 -15.12 -17.78
C LEU A 120 1.00 -15.70 -17.52
N LEU A 121 0.30 -15.22 -16.48
CA LEU A 121 -1.07 -15.62 -16.18
C LEU A 121 -2.04 -15.23 -17.30
N LEU A 122 -2.00 -13.98 -17.75
CA LEU A 122 -2.86 -13.49 -18.84
C LEU A 122 -2.58 -14.23 -20.15
N ARG A 123 -1.29 -14.44 -20.49
CA ARG A 123 -0.90 -15.19 -21.68
C ARG A 123 -1.37 -16.65 -21.59
N GLY A 124 -1.22 -17.30 -20.43
CA GLY A 124 -1.67 -18.67 -20.20
C GLY A 124 -3.20 -18.82 -20.27
N ALA A 125 -3.95 -17.78 -19.88
CA ALA A 125 -5.41 -17.74 -19.98
C ALA A 125 -5.94 -17.46 -21.40
N GLY A 126 -5.06 -17.23 -22.38
CA GLY A 126 -5.44 -16.98 -23.77
C GLY A 126 -6.00 -15.58 -24.02
N TYR A 127 -5.60 -14.58 -23.24
CA TYR A 127 -5.97 -13.18 -23.51
C TYR A 127 -5.48 -12.75 -24.89
N SER A 128 -6.29 -11.94 -25.60
CA SER A 128 -5.94 -11.44 -26.94
C SER A 128 -4.73 -10.51 -26.91
N GLU A 129 -4.65 -9.62 -25.92
CA GLU A 129 -3.61 -8.58 -25.82
C GLU A 129 -3.01 -8.52 -24.40
N PRO A 130 -2.31 -9.58 -23.95
CA PRO A 130 -1.78 -9.65 -22.59
C PRO A 130 -0.71 -8.58 -22.33
N LEU A 131 0.08 -8.22 -23.35
CA LEU A 131 1.10 -7.17 -23.24
C LEU A 131 0.49 -5.79 -22.98
N LEU A 132 -0.61 -5.45 -23.67
CA LEU A 132 -1.30 -4.18 -23.49
C LEU A 132 -1.84 -4.05 -22.07
N VAL A 133 -2.53 -5.09 -21.58
CA VAL A 133 -3.09 -5.10 -20.22
C VAL A 133 -2.00 -5.01 -19.17
N THR A 134 -0.92 -5.80 -19.28
CA THR A 134 0.20 -5.71 -18.34
C THR A 134 0.85 -4.32 -18.38
N THR A 135 1.04 -3.72 -19.56
CA THR A 135 1.64 -2.37 -19.68
C THR A 135 0.78 -1.29 -19.03
N LEU A 136 -0.55 -1.36 -19.19
CA LEU A 136 -1.47 -0.46 -18.49
C LEU A 136 -1.33 -0.59 -16.97
N TYR A 137 -1.30 -1.82 -16.46
CA TYR A 137 -1.14 -2.06 -15.03
C TYR A 137 0.24 -1.66 -14.49
N ILE A 138 1.31 -1.80 -15.28
CA ILE A 138 2.63 -1.23 -14.95
C ILE A 138 2.51 0.29 -14.77
N GLY A 139 1.79 0.98 -15.66
CA GLY A 139 1.54 2.41 -15.56
C GLY A 139 0.82 2.80 -14.27
N PHE A 140 -0.28 2.10 -13.93
CA PHE A 140 -1.02 2.33 -12.69
C PHE A 140 -0.18 2.03 -11.44
N GLN A 141 0.56 0.94 -11.45
CA GLN A 141 1.45 0.56 -10.35
C GLN A 141 2.59 1.57 -10.16
N ALA A 142 3.22 2.03 -11.25
CA ALA A 142 4.26 3.05 -11.19
C ALA A 142 3.71 4.37 -10.64
N PHE A 143 2.52 4.79 -11.08
CA PHE A 143 1.84 5.97 -10.56
C PHE A 143 1.54 5.84 -9.05
N ALA A 144 0.93 4.72 -8.65
CA ALA A 144 0.62 4.46 -7.25
C ALA A 144 1.89 4.43 -6.37
N ALA A 145 2.95 3.79 -6.85
CA ALA A 145 4.24 3.75 -6.17
C ALA A 145 4.84 5.15 -6.00
N LEU A 146 4.80 5.97 -7.05
CA LEU A 146 5.34 7.33 -7.02
C LEU A 146 4.55 8.23 -6.06
N VAL A 147 3.21 8.19 -6.11
CA VAL A 147 2.34 8.95 -5.20
C VAL A 147 2.57 8.52 -3.75
N ALA A 148 2.66 7.22 -3.48
CA ALA A 148 2.97 6.68 -2.17
C ALA A 148 4.36 7.15 -1.68
N HIS A 149 5.36 7.11 -2.54
CA HIS A 149 6.71 7.56 -2.23
C HIS A 149 6.76 9.07 -1.93
N TYR A 150 6.04 9.88 -2.70
CA TYR A 150 5.95 11.32 -2.47
C TYR A 150 5.19 11.66 -1.19
N ALA A 151 4.11 10.96 -0.87
CA ALA A 151 3.39 11.13 0.38
C ALA A 151 4.32 10.92 1.58
N ARG A 152 5.10 9.83 1.59
CA ARG A 152 6.11 9.58 2.64
C ARG A 152 7.19 10.64 2.73
N THR A 153 7.69 11.09 1.58
CA THR A 153 8.78 12.09 1.54
C THR A 153 8.28 13.46 2.01
N ALA A 154 7.04 13.82 1.66
CA ALA A 154 6.40 15.05 2.11
C ALA A 154 6.09 15.05 3.61
N GLU A 155 5.76 13.90 4.20
CA GLU A 155 5.61 13.75 5.65
C GLU A 155 6.94 13.91 6.38
N ALA A 156 8.00 13.25 5.90
CA ALA A 156 9.32 13.34 6.51
C ALA A 156 9.85 14.78 6.55
N SER A 157 9.59 15.58 5.50
CA SER A 157 9.99 16.99 5.46
C SER A 157 9.15 17.86 6.40
N ARG A 158 7.83 17.63 6.50
CA ARG A 158 6.95 18.31 7.47
C ARG A 158 7.36 18.03 8.90
N ASP A 159 7.67 16.78 9.24
CA ASP A 159 8.09 16.38 10.58
C ASP A 159 9.46 16.96 10.94
N ALA A 160 10.36 17.12 9.97
CA ALA A 160 11.63 17.82 10.18
C ALA A 160 11.41 19.31 10.49
N LEU A 161 10.54 19.99 9.73
CA LEU A 161 10.20 21.39 9.95
C LEU A 161 9.52 21.63 11.31
N ALA A 162 8.59 20.75 11.69
CA ALA A 162 7.89 20.84 12.98
C ALA A 162 8.85 20.70 14.17
N ARG A 163 9.82 19.79 14.08
CA ARG A 163 10.87 19.62 15.10
C ARG A 163 11.74 20.86 15.25
N VAL A 164 12.25 21.39 14.14
CA VAL A 164 13.08 22.60 14.15
C VAL A 164 12.32 23.80 14.75
N ASN A 165 11.03 23.96 14.42
CA ASN A 165 10.22 25.04 14.98
C ASN A 165 10.02 24.89 16.49
N ALA A 166 9.80 23.67 16.99
CA ALA A 166 9.71 23.39 18.42
C ALA A 166 11.03 23.72 19.15
N ASP A 167 12.18 23.36 18.57
CA ASP A 167 13.49 23.66 19.14
C ASP A 167 13.77 25.18 19.18
N LEU A 168 13.36 25.92 18.14
CA LEU A 168 13.49 27.38 18.11
C LEU A 168 12.60 28.05 19.17
N LEU A 169 11.37 27.57 19.37
CA LEU A 169 10.48 28.05 20.41
C LEU A 169 11.06 27.78 21.81
N ALA A 170 11.61 26.58 22.04
CA ALA A 170 12.26 26.22 23.30
C ALA A 170 13.50 27.10 23.57
N THR A 171 14.32 27.35 22.55
CA THR A 171 15.53 28.20 22.67
C THR A 171 15.16 29.64 22.99
N ARG A 172 14.12 30.19 22.34
CA ARG A 172 13.61 31.54 22.64
C ARG A 172 13.08 31.66 24.07
N ALA A 173 12.39 30.63 24.56
CA ALA A 173 11.91 30.59 25.93
C ALA A 173 13.07 30.60 26.94
N LEU A 174 14.11 29.78 26.72
CA LEU A 174 15.30 29.75 27.57
C LEU A 174 16.04 31.10 27.57
N LEU A 175 16.22 31.71 26.39
CA LEU A 175 16.88 33.02 26.28
C LEU A 175 16.10 34.12 27.01
N ALA A 176 14.77 34.15 26.86
CA ALA A 176 13.92 35.08 27.59
C ALA A 176 13.99 34.89 29.11
N ASP A 177 14.14 33.63 29.57
CA ASP A 177 14.29 33.31 30.99
C ASP A 177 15.67 33.74 31.53
N THR A 178 16.75 33.53 30.77
CA THR A 178 18.09 34.02 31.14
C THR A 178 18.17 35.55 31.20
N ALA A 179 17.51 36.24 30.27
CA ALA A 179 17.45 37.71 30.26
C ALA A 179 16.75 38.25 31.52
N ARG A 180 15.63 37.66 31.92
CA ARG A 180 14.91 38.02 33.16
C ARG A 180 15.68 37.65 34.43
N GLY A 181 16.45 36.56 34.40
CA GLY A 181 17.34 36.17 35.50
C GLY A 181 18.43 37.22 35.76
N ASN A 182 18.98 37.81 34.70
CA ASN A 182 19.98 38.87 34.81
C ASN A 182 19.41 40.22 35.27
N GLU A 183 18.13 40.52 35.03
CA GLU A 183 17.49 41.77 35.50
C GLU A 183 17.21 41.77 37.02
N ARG A 184 17.31 40.62 37.69
CA ARG A 184 17.02 40.47 39.12
C ARG A 184 18.26 40.52 40.03
N LEU A 185 19.45 40.63 39.45
CA LEU A 185 20.75 40.73 40.13
C LEU A 185 21.27 42.17 40.07
#